data_AF-A0A418FUA1-F1
#
_entry.id   AF-A0A418FUA1-F1
#
_cell.length_a   1.000
_cell.length_b   1.000
_cell.length_c   1.000
_cell.angle_alpha   90.00
_cell.angle_beta   90.00
_cell.angle_gamma   90.00
#
_symmetry.space_group_name_H-M   'P 1'
#
loop_
_entity.id
_entity.type
_entity.pdbx_description
1 polymer ?
#
loop_
_entity_poly.entity_id
_entity_poly.type
_entity_poly.pdbx_seq_one_letter_code
_entity_poly.pdbx_strand_id
1 'polypeptide(L)' 'MRSPPRSKISPQKKPRRRYNHAKKREMILKMESASTRQLEAETGIPNSNLARWKQQADAILNFEGNMKRFHLHGAGRPN' A
#
# COMPACT_ATOMS: atom_id res chain seq x y z
N MET A 1 25.34 24.47 25.26
CA MET A 1 25.48 23.69 24.00
C MET A 1 24.10 23.16 23.61
N ARG A 2 23.45 23.69 22.57
CA ARG A 2 22.16 23.17 22.07
C ARG A 2 22.45 22.05 21.07
N SER A 3 21.83 20.89 21.25
CA SER A 3 21.91 19.78 20.30
C SER A 3 21.40 20.22 18.91
N PRO A 4 22.04 19.79 17.82
CA PRO A 4 21.58 20.15 16.48
C PRO A 4 20.19 19.58 16.20
N PRO A 5 19.32 20.31 15.48
CA PRO A 5 17.99 19.83 15.12
C PRO A 5 18.14 18.60 14.23
N ARG A 6 17.42 17.54 14.59
CA ARG A 6 17.46 16.23 13.93
C ARG A 6 16.90 16.31 12.50
N SER A 7 17.72 16.66 11.51
CA SER A 7 17.38 16.56 10.09
C SER A 7 17.33 15.08 9.67
N LYS A 8 16.15 14.47 9.83
CA LYS A 8 15.89 13.04 9.57
C LYS A 8 15.58 12.68 8.13
N ILE A 9 15.69 13.61 7.20
CA ILE A 9 15.39 13.34 5.79
C ILE A 9 16.69 12.87 5.15
N SER A 10 16.93 11.55 5.18
CA SER A 10 17.97 10.92 4.38
C SER A 10 17.76 11.34 2.91
N PRO A 11 18.73 12.01 2.27
CA PRO A 11 18.60 12.50 0.89
C PRO A 11 18.41 11.39 -0.15
N GLN A 12 18.58 10.13 0.25
CA GLN A 12 18.79 8.99 -0.66
C GLN A 12 17.65 7.98 -0.69
N LYS A 13 16.61 8.13 0.14
CA LYS A 13 15.47 7.23 0.10
C LYS A 13 14.56 7.61 -1.07
N LYS A 14 14.48 6.71 -2.05
CA LYS A 14 13.46 6.79 -3.12
C LYS A 14 12.08 7.02 -2.48
N PRO A 15 11.26 7.95 -3.01
CA PRO A 15 9.91 8.17 -2.50
C PRO A 15 9.15 6.85 -2.41
N ARG A 16 8.52 6.58 -1.26
CA ARG A 16 7.73 5.36 -1.08
C ARG A 16 6.54 5.40 -2.04
N ARG A 17 6.51 4.48 -3.00
CA ARG A 17 5.37 4.34 -3.92
C ARG A 17 4.13 3.95 -3.12
N ARG A 18 3.07 4.77 -3.20
CA ARG A 18 1.76 4.47 -2.63
C ARG A 18 0.84 3.96 -3.73
N TYR A 19 0.13 2.86 -3.46
CA TYR A 19 -0.84 2.29 -4.37
C TYR A 19 -2.25 2.67 -3.92
N ASN A 20 -3.06 3.19 -4.84
CA ASN A 20 -4.45 3.53 -4.58
C ASN A 20 -5.30 2.24 -4.42
N HIS A 21 -6.52 2.40 -3.91
CA HIS A 21 -7.41 1.28 -3.63
C HIS A 21 -7.80 0.51 -4.90
N ALA A 22 -8.05 1.23 -6.00
CA ALA A 22 -8.36 0.64 -7.31
C ALA A 22 -7.26 -0.30 -7.80
N LYS A 23 -5.98 0.11 -7.69
CA LYS A 23 -4.85 -0.73 -8.09
C LYS A 23 -4.73 -1.98 -7.23
N LYS A 24 -5.03 -1.88 -5.93
CA LYS A 24 -5.05 -3.05 -5.04
C LYS A 24 -6.14 -4.04 -5.45
N ARG A 25 -7.35 -3.54 -5.71
CA ARG A 25 -8.48 -4.36 -6.22
C ARG A 25 -8.15 -5.06 -7.52
N GLU A 26 -7.64 -4.31 -8.51
CA GLU A 26 -7.21 -4.86 -9.81
C GLU A 26 -6.23 -6.01 -9.62
N MET A 27 -5.24 -5.86 -8.73
CA MET A 27 -4.25 -6.92 -8.49
C MET A 27 -4.86 -8.13 -7.77
N ILE A 28 -5.81 -7.92 -6.85
CA ILE A 28 -6.49 -9.04 -6.18
C ILE A 28 -7.25 -9.89 -7.20
N LEU A 29 -7.99 -9.26 -8.11
CA LEU A 29 -8.70 -9.98 -9.18
C LEU A 29 -7.73 -10.70 -10.12
N LYS A 30 -6.60 -10.07 -10.48
CA LYS A 30 -5.57 -10.73 -11.30
C LYS A 30 -4.88 -11.88 -10.59
N MET A 31 -4.80 -11.87 -9.26
CA MET A 31 -4.22 -12.97 -8.47
C MET A 31 -5.11 -14.22 -8.42
N GLU A 32 -6.36 -14.15 -8.91
CA GLU A 32 -7.23 -15.32 -9.08
C GLU A 32 -6.81 -16.17 -10.29
N SER A 33 -6.24 -15.53 -11.32
CA SER A 33 -5.83 -16.19 -12.57
C SER A 33 -4.31 -16.28 -12.76
N ALA A 34 -3.52 -15.47 -12.06
CA ALA A 34 -2.06 -15.41 -12.19
C ALA A 34 -1.35 -15.52 -10.83
N SER A 35 -0.12 -16.06 -10.86
CA SER A 35 0.72 -16.12 -9.66
C SER A 35 1.27 -14.74 -9.29
N THR A 36 1.54 -14.52 -7.99
CA THR A 36 2.12 -13.25 -7.51
C THR A 36 3.48 -12.94 -8.13
N ARG A 37 4.27 -13.96 -8.48
CA ARG A 37 5.57 -13.82 -9.13
C ARG A 37 5.45 -13.30 -10.56
N GLN A 38 4.47 -13.78 -11.32
CA GLN A 38 4.18 -13.28 -12.66
C GLN A 38 3.73 -11.81 -12.60
N LEU A 39 2.83 -11.49 -11.68
CA LEU A 39 2.35 -10.12 -11.50
C LEU A 39 3.45 -9.16 -11.04
N GLU A 40 4.40 -9.61 -10.22
CA GLU A 40 5.57 -8.81 -9.86
C GLU A 40 6.45 -8.49 -11.07
N ALA A 41 6.73 -9.48 -11.92
CA ALA A 41 7.50 -9.26 -13.14
C ALA A 41 6.80 -8.32 -14.12
N GLU A 42 5.48 -8.43 -14.25
CA GLU A 42 4.68 -7.65 -15.20
C GLU A 42 4.40 -6.21 -14.71
N THR A 43 4.14 -6.04 -13.41
CA THR A 43 3.71 -4.74 -12.85
C THR A 43 4.80 -4.01 -12.07
N GLY A 44 5.91 -4.69 -11.75
CA GLY A 44 6.96 -4.20 -10.86
C GLY A 44 6.49 -3.99 -9.42
N ILE A 45 5.32 -4.51 -9.04
CA ILE A 45 4.81 -4.44 -7.67
C ILE A 45 5.47 -5.54 -6.86
N PRO A 46 6.15 -5.21 -5.73
CA PRO A 46 6.81 -6.22 -4.92
C PRO A 46 5.86 -7.33 -4.47
N ASN A 47 6.33 -8.57 -4.49
CA ASN A 47 5.55 -9.74 -4.06
C ASN A 47 4.98 -9.57 -2.64
N SER A 48 5.76 -8.97 -1.73
CA SER A 48 5.34 -8.68 -0.35
C SER A 48 4.15 -7.71 -0.23
N ASN A 49 3.89 -6.88 -1.25
CA ASN A 49 2.68 -6.08 -1.33
C ASN A 49 1.50 -6.90 -1.85
N LEU A 50 1.72 -7.70 -2.90
CA LEU A 50 0.70 -8.57 -3.49
C LEU A 50 0.19 -9.58 -2.46
N ALA A 51 1.09 -10.28 -1.76
CA ALA A 51 0.75 -11.21 -0.69
C ALA A 51 -0.06 -10.54 0.43
N ARG A 52 0.34 -9.34 0.85
CA ARG A 52 -0.37 -8.56 1.88
C ARG A 52 -1.77 -8.17 1.43
N TRP A 53 -1.95 -7.75 0.17
CA TRP A 53 -3.28 -7.41 -0.34
C TRP A 53 -4.16 -8.63 -0.53
N LYS A 54 -3.58 -9.78 -0.91
CA LYS A 54 -4.30 -11.06 -0.95
C LYS A 54 -4.82 -11.46 0.43
N GLN A 55 -4.02 -11.27 1.49
CA GLN A 55 -4.46 -11.48 2.88
C GLN A 55 -5.56 -10.50 3.31
N GLN A 56 -5.63 -9.31 2.70
CA GLN A 56 -6.63 -8.28 2.96
C GLN A 56 -7.73 -8.25 1.90
N ALA A 57 -7.88 -9.33 1.10
CA ALA A 57 -8.73 -9.33 -0.08
C ALA A 57 -10.17 -8.99 0.26
N ASP A 58 -10.76 -9.63 1.27
CA ASP A 58 -12.14 -9.39 1.69
C ASP A 58 -12.37 -7.93 2.09
N ALA A 59 -11.45 -7.34 2.86
CA ALA A 59 -11.55 -5.95 3.27
C ALA A 59 -11.39 -4.97 2.10
N ILE A 60 -10.56 -5.30 1.11
CA ILE A 60 -10.32 -4.46 -0.08
C ILE A 60 -11.44 -4.63 -1.11
N LEU A 61 -12.03 -5.81 -1.26
CA LEU A 61 -13.12 -6.08 -2.19
C LEU A 61 -14.44 -5.53 -1.64
N ASN A 62 -14.76 -5.76 -0.37
CA ASN A 62 -16.04 -5.35 0.24
C ASN A 62 -16.11 -3.88 0.68
N PHE A 63 -15.06 -3.08 0.44
CA PHE A 63 -15.06 -1.66 0.81
C PHE A 63 -15.97 -0.82 -0.12
N GLU A 64 -17.18 -0.50 0.31
CA GLU A 64 -18.13 0.36 -0.42
C GLU A 64 -17.99 1.87 -0.11
N GLY A 65 -17.02 2.26 0.74
CA GLY A 65 -16.82 3.65 1.14
C GLY A 65 -16.35 4.56 -0.01
N ASN A 66 -16.77 5.84 0.03
CA ASN A 66 -16.34 6.85 -0.93
C ASN A 66 -14.79 6.90 -0.97
N MET A 67 -14.21 6.77 -2.17
CA MET A 67 -12.77 6.64 -2.45
C MET A 67 -11.95 7.92 -2.14
N LYS A 68 -12.31 8.69 -1.11
CA LYS A 68 -11.49 9.81 -0.66
C LYS A 68 -10.23 9.28 0.02
N ARG A 69 -9.13 10.01 -0.23
CA ARG A 69 -7.71 9.63 -0.02
C ARG A 69 -7.30 9.19 1.39
N PHE A 70 -8.22 9.15 2.37
CA PHE A 70 -7.89 9.07 3.81
C PHE A 70 -8.75 8.11 4.65
N HIS A 71 -9.65 7.30 4.08
CA HIS A 71 -10.50 6.40 4.87
C HIS A 71 -9.79 5.10 5.30
N LEU A 72 -8.59 5.21 5.87
CA LEU A 72 -7.97 4.14 6.64
C LEU A 72 -8.17 4.46 8.12
N HIS A 73 -8.82 3.53 8.84
CA HIS A 73 -8.88 3.53 10.30
C HIS A 73 -7.46 3.72 10.88
N GLY A 74 -7.30 4.76 11.72
CA GLY A 74 -6.00 5.29 12.15
C GLY A 74 -5.83 6.81 11.91
N ALA A 75 -6.82 7.48 11.32
CA ALA A 75 -6.90 8.95 11.24
C ALA A 75 -7.45 9.63 12.52
N GLY A 76 -7.51 8.90 13.64
CA GLY A 76 -7.82 9.43 14.96
C GLY A 76 -6.79 8.89 15.93
N ARG A 77 -5.85 9.73 16.35
CA ARG A 77 -5.04 9.46 17.56
C ARG A 77 -6.04 9.26 18.72
N PRO A 78 -5.90 8.22 19.56
CA PRO A 78 -6.57 8.25 20.85
C PRO A 78 -5.97 9.41 21.66
N ASN A 79 -6.83 10.24 22.26
CA ASN A 79 -6.45 10.98 23.47
C ASN A 79 -6.57 10.03 24.66
#